data_AF-A0A5C3PW13-F1
#
_entry.id   AF-A0A5C3PW13-F1
#
_cell.length_a   1.000
_cell.length_b   1.000
_cell.length_c   1.000
_cell.angle_alpha   90.00
_cell.angle_beta   90.00
_cell.angle_gamma   90.00
#
_symmetry.space_group_name_H-M   'P 1'
#
loop_
_entity.id
_entity.type
_entity.pdbx_description
1 polymer ?
#
loop_
_entity_poly.entity_id
_entity_poly.type
_entity_poly.pdbx_seq_one_letter_code
_entity_poly.pdbx_strand_id
1 'polypeptide(L)'
;MMQTASYYQAPLAVKPTAPMGDATRTNVNHLLAGAFSTPCSTAAHAFMQIVPPLSRFQVALDVLMPMLDSSVDITQRILVSYILYSLYAPHPIAINPFKSVLYATFVREREAAVRVANAGGISDNEQLVWVLWKILKGDGSDATHLPQIGPFSPNTLARSPLPPKLRAANLTPDEEGSVQRTLDNAPRNGTEAGWSAEGRNDRDEESESYSRAATLLLAARERVLSLAEQRLTSPSVITSLDLSSILATNPALGHPLVTSLLTSNSETGPEPYLDVLKHLPPTLPSFDLIGRLLRDSTSVTDITTGGKTTIADLVRTEMLGWFIHECIMWLDRAEQDEREGNISDDRFAKGVQNLCRFYSSLIKLSIVDPASDADSAEMAHFTLRNSRFEEANSLYRILAMGKF
;
A
#
# COMPACT_ATOMS: atom_id res chain seq x y z
N MET A 1 46.57 -43.36 -2.32
CA MET A 1 46.58 -42.08 -1.58
C MET A 1 45.51 -41.22 -2.25
N MET A 2 44.44 -40.73 -1.61
CA MET A 2 44.37 -39.85 -0.40
C MET A 2 45.06 -38.49 -0.64
N GLN A 3 44.55 -37.31 -0.25
CA GLN A 3 43.28 -36.83 0.36
C GLN A 3 43.29 -35.27 0.34
N THR A 4 42.23 -34.45 0.33
CA THR A 4 40.74 -34.60 0.24
C THR A 4 40.16 -33.32 -0.46
N ALA A 5 38.83 -33.08 -0.42
CA ALA A 5 38.20 -31.84 -0.90
C ALA A 5 38.41 -30.63 0.04
N SER A 6 38.45 -29.40 -0.52
CA SER A 6 38.43 -28.14 0.24
C SER A 6 37.01 -27.79 0.69
N TYR A 7 36.83 -27.58 1.99
CA TYR A 7 35.54 -27.22 2.59
C TYR A 7 35.24 -25.71 2.50
N TYR A 8 33.96 -25.37 2.65
CA TYR A 8 33.50 -24.01 2.97
C TYR A 8 34.27 -23.44 4.19
N GLN A 9 34.68 -22.17 4.09
CA GLN A 9 35.16 -21.40 5.24
C GLN A 9 34.22 -20.21 5.50
N ALA A 10 33.49 -20.24 6.61
CA ALA A 10 32.58 -19.17 7.01
C ALA A 10 33.35 -18.03 7.71
N PRO A 11 33.01 -16.75 7.46
CA PRO A 11 33.58 -15.62 8.20
C PRO A 11 32.91 -15.50 9.58
N LEU A 12 33.59 -15.99 10.61
CA LEU A 12 33.23 -15.77 12.02
C LEU A 12 33.82 -14.46 12.57
N ALA A 13 33.33 -14.08 13.76
CA ALA A 13 33.78 -12.96 14.60
C ALA A 13 33.43 -11.55 14.09
N VAL A 14 32.21 -11.10 14.43
CA VAL A 14 31.86 -9.67 14.51
C VAL A 14 32.86 -8.96 15.42
N LYS A 15 33.45 -7.87 14.94
CA LYS A 15 34.36 -7.02 15.71
C LYS A 15 33.54 -6.15 16.69
N PRO A 16 33.81 -6.15 18.01
CA PRO A 16 32.97 -5.46 18.97
C PRO A 16 33.06 -3.93 18.79
N THR A 17 31.93 -3.31 18.43
CA THR A 17 31.79 -1.85 18.33
C THR A 17 31.50 -1.26 19.71
N ALA A 18 32.32 -0.29 20.12
CA ALA A 18 32.15 0.49 21.34
C ALA A 18 30.84 1.34 21.32
N PRO A 19 30.34 1.83 22.47
CA PRO A 19 28.92 2.17 22.61
C PRO A 19 28.54 3.51 21.97
N MET A 20 27.93 3.45 20.79
CA MET A 20 27.26 4.61 20.16
C MET A 20 25.83 4.85 20.67
N GLY A 21 25.32 3.98 21.56
CA GLY A 21 23.93 4.00 22.04
C GLY A 21 23.63 4.97 23.20
N ASP A 22 24.62 5.35 24.01
CA ASP A 22 24.35 6.19 25.19
C ASP A 22 24.18 7.67 24.86
N ALA A 23 24.83 8.16 23.79
CA ALA A 23 24.62 9.52 23.30
C ALA A 23 23.20 9.69 22.72
N THR A 24 22.72 8.74 21.91
CA THR A 24 21.36 8.77 21.36
C THR A 24 20.31 8.58 22.45
N ARG A 25 20.53 7.66 23.41
CA ARG A 25 19.68 7.49 24.61
C ARG A 25 19.59 8.77 25.44
N THR A 26 20.71 9.45 25.68
CA THR A 26 20.74 10.74 26.40
C THR A 26 19.96 11.83 25.66
N ASN A 27 20.14 11.93 24.34
CA ASN A 27 19.42 12.91 23.52
C ASN A 27 17.91 12.64 23.46
N VAL A 28 17.49 11.38 23.40
CA VAL A 28 16.08 10.96 23.49
C VAL A 28 15.49 11.31 24.85
N ASN A 29 16.19 11.00 25.94
CA ASN A 29 15.73 11.35 27.29
C ASN A 29 15.62 12.87 27.49
N HIS A 30 16.54 13.66 26.94
CA HIS A 30 16.47 15.12 26.95
C HIS A 30 15.29 15.65 26.12
N LEU A 31 15.00 15.06 24.95
CA LEU A 31 13.81 15.38 24.16
C LEU A 31 12.52 15.08 24.95
N LEU A 32 12.42 13.89 25.52
CA LEU A 32 11.24 13.46 26.30
C LEU A 32 11.04 14.30 27.55
N ALA A 33 12.10 14.81 28.19
CA ALA A 33 12.04 15.73 29.32
C ALA A 33 11.70 17.19 28.96
N GLY A 34 11.85 17.59 27.69
CA GLY A 34 11.56 18.95 27.21
C GLY A 34 10.24 19.10 26.45
N ALA A 35 9.76 18.04 25.80
CA ALA A 35 8.67 18.08 24.81
C ALA A 35 7.23 18.23 25.38
N PHE A 36 7.07 18.54 26.66
CA PHE A 36 5.75 18.57 27.32
C PHE A 36 4.82 19.68 26.84
N SER A 37 5.38 20.80 26.38
CA SER A 37 4.65 21.96 25.84
C SER A 37 4.60 21.98 24.32
N THR A 38 5.41 21.17 23.63
CA THR A 38 5.42 21.08 22.16
C THR A 38 4.28 20.19 21.66
N PRO A 39 3.74 20.43 20.45
CA PRO A 39 2.77 19.52 19.83
C PRO A 39 3.34 18.10 19.65
N CYS A 40 2.50 17.08 19.84
CA CYS A 40 2.89 15.67 19.72
C CYS A 40 3.55 15.36 18.35
N SER A 41 3.06 15.96 17.26
CA SER A 41 3.63 15.79 15.92
C SER A 41 5.04 16.38 15.80
N THR A 42 5.28 17.56 16.38
CA THR A 42 6.60 18.22 16.38
C THR A 42 7.62 17.40 17.17
N ALA A 43 7.22 16.86 18.33
CA ALA A 43 8.06 16.00 19.16
C ALA A 43 8.40 14.66 18.48
N ALA A 44 7.43 14.03 17.81
CA ALA A 44 7.65 12.83 17.01
C ALA A 44 8.61 13.08 15.83
N HIS A 45 8.45 14.21 15.12
CA HIS A 45 9.39 14.58 14.06
C HIS A 45 10.80 14.83 14.62
N ALA A 46 10.95 15.52 15.74
CA ALA A 46 12.23 15.71 16.41
C ALA A 46 12.90 14.37 16.81
N PHE A 47 12.13 13.41 17.31
CA PHE A 47 12.62 12.05 17.59
C PHE A 47 13.14 11.37 16.31
N MET A 48 12.41 11.45 15.20
CA MET A 48 12.83 10.88 13.92
C MET A 48 14.10 11.53 13.34
N GLN A 49 14.36 12.81 13.61
CA GLN A 49 15.60 13.49 13.21
C GLN A 49 16.79 13.12 14.12
N ILE A 50 16.55 12.88 15.42
CA ILE A 50 17.60 12.51 16.40
C ILE A 50 18.01 11.03 16.29
N VAL A 51 17.08 10.14 15.91
CA VAL A 51 17.31 8.68 15.90
C VAL A 51 17.42 8.14 14.46
N PRO A 52 18.61 7.67 14.02
CA PRO A 52 18.81 7.09 12.69
C PRO A 52 17.83 5.93 12.38
N PRO A 53 17.31 5.81 11.15
CA PRO A 53 16.25 4.84 10.81
C PRO A 53 16.53 3.41 11.30
N LEU A 54 17.75 2.92 11.08
CA LEU A 54 18.21 1.57 11.46
C LEU A 54 18.20 1.30 12.98
N SER A 55 18.22 2.33 13.84
CA SER A 55 18.20 2.18 15.30
C SER A 55 16.86 2.55 15.95
N ARG A 56 15.89 3.09 15.20
CA ARG A 56 14.58 3.52 15.75
C ARG A 56 13.85 2.40 16.47
N PHE A 57 13.83 1.19 15.91
CA PHE A 57 13.19 0.03 16.53
C PHE A 57 13.90 -0.40 17.83
N GLN A 58 15.23 -0.44 17.84
CA GLN A 58 16.00 -0.80 19.05
C GLN A 58 15.83 0.25 20.16
N VAL A 59 15.88 1.55 19.83
CA VAL A 59 15.62 2.63 20.79
C VAL A 59 14.17 2.60 21.31
N ALA A 60 13.22 2.19 20.49
CA ALA A 60 11.83 1.99 20.92
C ALA A 60 11.71 0.85 21.95
N LEU A 61 12.41 -0.28 21.75
CA LEU A 61 12.45 -1.38 22.72
C LEU A 61 13.23 -1.01 24.00
N ASP A 62 14.39 -0.37 23.88
CA ASP A 62 15.32 -0.12 24.99
C ASP A 62 14.95 1.10 25.86
N VAL A 63 14.14 2.03 25.34
CA VAL A 63 13.83 3.30 26.01
C VAL A 63 12.32 3.56 26.06
N LEU A 64 11.64 3.48 24.91
CA LEU A 64 10.23 3.88 24.83
C LEU A 64 9.28 2.88 25.53
N MET A 65 9.41 1.57 25.30
CA MET A 65 8.53 0.60 25.99
C MET A 65 8.70 0.58 27.52
N PRO A 66 9.93 0.58 28.10
CA PRO A 66 10.12 0.71 29.54
C PRO A 66 9.48 1.96 30.12
N MET A 67 9.52 3.10 29.41
CA MET A 67 8.84 4.32 29.86
C MET A 67 7.31 4.22 29.78
N LEU A 68 6.76 3.48 28.81
CA LEU A 68 5.32 3.21 28.72
C LEU A 68 4.82 2.28 29.82
N ASP A 69 5.60 1.26 30.20
CA ASP A 69 5.28 0.32 31.28
C ASP A 69 5.50 0.90 32.69
N SER A 70 6.44 1.85 32.84
CA SER A 70 6.76 2.47 34.12
C SER A 70 5.68 3.44 34.63
N SER A 71 5.62 3.64 35.95
CA SER A 71 4.79 4.65 36.61
C SER A 71 5.38 6.07 36.50
N VAL A 72 5.84 6.44 35.31
CA VAL A 72 6.35 7.77 34.97
C VAL A 72 5.18 8.69 34.62
N ASP A 73 5.39 10.01 34.70
CA ASP A 73 4.36 11.03 34.46
C ASP A 73 3.54 10.77 33.19
N ILE A 74 2.22 10.93 33.29
CA ILE A 74 1.26 10.63 32.23
C ILE A 74 1.55 11.41 30.95
N THR A 75 2.07 12.63 31.09
CA THR A 75 2.55 13.50 30.00
C THR A 75 3.62 12.80 29.14
N GLN A 76 4.55 12.07 29.77
CA GLN A 76 5.57 11.27 29.06
C GLN A 76 4.94 10.03 28.43
N ARG A 77 4.06 9.31 29.14
CA ARG A 77 3.42 8.09 28.64
C ARG A 77 2.53 8.35 27.41
N ILE A 78 1.82 9.48 27.39
CA ILE A 78 1.06 10.00 26.23
C ILE A 78 2.00 10.27 25.04
N LEU A 79 3.10 11.02 25.27
CA LEU A 79 4.06 11.34 24.22
C LEU A 79 4.74 10.09 23.64
N VAL A 80 5.17 9.17 24.50
CA VAL A 80 5.77 7.88 24.13
C VAL A 80 4.80 7.05 23.29
N SER A 81 3.52 6.97 23.68
CA SER A 81 2.48 6.26 22.92
C SER A 81 2.32 6.83 21.50
N TYR A 82 2.33 8.15 21.38
CA TYR A 82 2.25 8.83 20.08
C TYR A 82 3.52 8.62 19.23
N ILE A 83 4.71 8.61 19.84
CA ILE A 83 5.97 8.32 19.12
C ILE A 83 5.94 6.87 18.58
N LEU A 84 5.60 5.88 19.41
CA LEU A 84 5.50 4.46 19.00
C LEU A 84 4.49 4.24 17.87
N TYR A 85 3.38 4.99 17.85
CA TYR A 85 2.47 5.04 16.71
C TYR A 85 3.13 5.65 15.47
N SER A 86 3.71 6.85 15.61
CA SER A 86 4.25 7.66 14.50
C SER A 86 5.41 6.98 13.75
N LEU A 87 6.15 6.07 14.39
CA LEU A 87 7.28 5.34 13.79
C LEU A 87 6.91 4.53 12.54
N TYR A 88 5.63 4.20 12.36
CA TYR A 88 5.12 3.44 11.21
C TYR A 88 4.01 4.17 10.43
N ALA A 89 3.72 5.43 10.75
CA ALA A 89 2.87 6.26 9.88
C ALA A 89 3.60 6.49 8.54
N PRO A 90 2.92 6.40 7.38
CA PRO A 90 1.47 6.45 7.18
C PRO A 90 0.76 5.08 7.12
N HIS A 91 1.39 3.96 7.49
CA HIS A 91 0.77 2.64 7.39
C HIS A 91 -0.36 2.44 8.43
N PRO A 92 -1.42 1.67 8.11
CA PRO A 92 -2.47 1.33 9.06
C PRO A 92 -1.92 0.67 10.33
N ILE A 93 -2.51 0.97 11.50
CA ILE A 93 -2.01 0.49 12.80
C ILE A 93 -1.98 -1.05 12.91
N ALA A 94 -2.76 -1.76 12.08
CA ALA A 94 -2.68 -3.22 11.94
C ALA A 94 -1.26 -3.74 11.59
N ILE A 95 -0.44 -2.93 10.91
CA ILE A 95 0.93 -3.27 10.49
C ILE A 95 1.98 -2.80 11.52
N ASN A 96 1.62 -1.90 12.45
CA ASN A 96 2.57 -1.38 13.44
C ASN A 96 2.91 -2.47 14.49
N PRO A 97 4.18 -2.90 14.63
CA PRO A 97 4.58 -3.96 15.55
C PRO A 97 4.34 -3.63 17.04
N PHE A 98 4.16 -2.36 17.38
CA PHE A 98 3.83 -1.91 18.73
C PHE A 98 2.32 -1.92 19.03
N LYS A 99 1.43 -2.27 18.07
CA LYS A 99 -0.04 -2.36 18.29
C LYS A 99 -0.39 -3.22 19.50
N SER A 100 0.25 -4.37 19.66
CA SER A 100 0.04 -5.30 20.78
C SER A 100 0.42 -4.70 22.13
N VAL A 101 1.51 -3.93 22.20
CA VAL A 101 2.02 -3.29 23.42
C VAL A 101 1.14 -2.09 23.83
N LEU A 102 0.70 -1.30 22.84
CA LEU A 102 -0.27 -0.22 23.03
C LEU A 102 -1.62 -0.78 23.52
N TYR A 103 -2.08 -1.90 22.95
CA TYR A 103 -3.31 -2.59 23.36
C TYR A 103 -3.22 -3.19 24.77
N ALA A 104 -2.15 -3.91 25.09
CA ALA A 104 -1.92 -4.45 26.43
C ALA A 104 -1.85 -3.35 27.49
N THR A 105 -1.25 -2.20 27.15
CA THR A 105 -1.25 -1.02 28.03
C THR A 105 -2.65 -0.42 28.18
N PHE A 106 -3.42 -0.29 27.09
CA PHE A 106 -4.80 0.18 27.14
C PHE A 106 -5.67 -0.69 28.06
N VAL A 107 -5.62 -2.02 27.93
CA VAL A 107 -6.40 -2.94 28.77
C VAL A 107 -6.00 -2.81 30.24
N ARG A 108 -4.71 -2.87 30.55
CA ARG A 108 -4.17 -2.73 31.93
C ARG A 108 -4.59 -1.41 32.60
N GLU A 109 -4.47 -0.30 31.89
CA GLU A 109 -4.81 1.03 32.42
C GLU A 109 -6.34 1.23 32.51
N ARG A 110 -7.11 0.66 31.58
CA ARG A 110 -8.58 0.63 31.66
C ARG A 110 -9.05 -0.16 32.88
N GLU A 111 -8.48 -1.33 33.17
CA GLU A 111 -8.79 -2.11 34.36
C GLU A 111 -8.40 -1.40 35.66
N ALA A 112 -7.29 -0.66 35.67
CA ALA A 112 -6.93 0.19 36.80
C ALA A 112 -7.96 1.31 37.01
N ALA A 113 -8.30 2.05 35.95
CA ALA A 113 -9.27 3.15 36.00
C ALA A 113 -10.68 2.67 36.39
N VAL A 114 -11.15 1.54 35.88
CA VAL A 114 -12.45 0.95 36.23
C VAL A 114 -12.50 0.53 37.71
N ARG A 115 -11.41 -0.03 38.26
CA ARG A 115 -11.33 -0.35 39.70
C ARG A 115 -11.40 0.90 40.58
N VAL A 116 -10.74 2.00 40.17
CA VAL A 116 -10.82 3.28 40.88
C VAL A 116 -12.22 3.91 40.78
N ALA A 117 -12.85 3.86 39.60
CA ALA A 117 -14.21 4.34 39.40
C ALA A 117 -15.25 3.56 40.24
N ASN A 118 -15.09 2.24 40.35
CA ASN A 118 -15.93 1.39 41.21
C ASN A 118 -15.73 1.67 42.70
N ALA A 119 -14.58 2.23 43.10
CA ALA A 119 -14.32 2.72 44.46
C ALA A 119 -14.81 4.17 44.70
N GLY A 120 -15.49 4.79 43.72
CA GLY A 120 -16.00 6.16 43.80
C GLY A 120 -14.95 7.25 43.49
N GLY A 121 -13.74 6.87 43.07
CA GLY A 121 -12.70 7.80 42.63
C GLY A 121 -12.81 8.19 41.16
N ILE A 122 -11.98 9.16 40.75
CA ILE A 122 -11.62 9.43 39.35
C ILE A 122 -10.18 8.94 39.20
N SER A 123 -9.83 8.33 38.06
CA SER A 123 -8.45 7.87 37.83
C SER A 123 -7.66 8.89 37.01
N ASP A 124 -6.50 9.29 37.53
CA ASP A 124 -5.58 10.19 36.84
C ASP A 124 -5.07 9.62 35.50
N ASN A 125 -5.25 8.32 35.25
CA ASN A 125 -4.83 7.64 34.02
C ASN A 125 -5.91 7.63 32.91
N GLU A 126 -7.12 8.17 33.13
CA GLU A 126 -8.20 8.16 32.12
C GLU A 126 -7.79 8.85 30.81
N GLN A 127 -6.96 9.90 30.85
CA GLN A 127 -6.44 10.60 29.68
C GLN A 127 -5.52 9.71 28.83
N LEU A 128 -4.68 8.87 29.45
CA LEU A 128 -3.84 7.92 28.74
C LEU A 128 -4.68 6.81 28.10
N VAL A 129 -5.70 6.31 28.81
CA VAL A 129 -6.66 5.34 28.26
C VAL A 129 -7.40 5.91 27.04
N TRP A 130 -7.79 7.19 27.08
CA TRP A 130 -8.42 7.87 25.94
C TRP A 130 -7.46 8.06 24.74
N VAL A 131 -6.21 8.49 24.98
CA VAL A 131 -5.20 8.63 23.90
C VAL A 131 -4.92 7.27 23.26
N LEU A 132 -4.71 6.23 24.06
CA LEU A 132 -4.48 4.87 23.55
C LEU A 132 -5.69 4.35 22.77
N TRP A 133 -6.91 4.55 23.26
CA TRP A 133 -8.14 4.19 22.53
C TRP A 133 -8.23 4.93 21.18
N LYS A 134 -7.91 6.22 21.13
CA LYS A 134 -7.90 6.98 19.86
C LYS A 134 -6.81 6.53 18.89
N ILE A 135 -5.64 6.12 19.38
CA ILE A 135 -4.58 5.52 18.56
C ILE A 135 -5.03 4.14 18.04
N LEU A 136 -5.62 3.30 18.90
CA LEU A 136 -5.98 1.92 18.60
C LEU A 136 -7.23 1.78 17.71
N LYS A 137 -8.22 2.67 17.86
CA LYS A 137 -9.46 2.64 17.07
C LYS A 137 -9.28 3.12 15.62
N GLY A 138 -8.21 3.87 15.32
CA GLY A 138 -7.78 4.18 13.95
C GLY A 138 -8.91 4.57 12.99
N ASP A 139 -9.58 5.69 13.26
CA ASP A 139 -10.77 6.15 12.50
C ASP A 139 -10.55 6.04 10.97
N GLY A 140 -11.47 5.36 10.29
CA GLY A 140 -11.22 4.66 9.03
C GLY A 140 -11.19 5.49 7.75
N SER A 141 -10.55 6.66 7.76
CA SER A 141 -10.24 7.42 6.55
C SER A 141 -9.04 8.35 6.78
N ASP A 142 -8.20 8.49 5.76
CA ASP A 142 -6.97 9.31 5.75
C ASP A 142 -5.99 9.08 6.93
N ALA A 143 -4.92 8.29 6.69
CA ALA A 143 -3.70 8.36 7.49
C ALA A 143 -3.03 9.77 7.44
N THR A 144 -3.43 10.57 6.46
CA THR A 144 -3.19 12.01 6.25
C THR A 144 -3.93 12.90 7.25
N HIS A 145 -5.06 12.45 7.82
CA HIS A 145 -5.90 13.20 8.74
C HIS A 145 -6.02 12.52 10.12
N LEU A 146 -4.95 12.64 10.89
CA LEU A 146 -4.99 12.56 12.37
C LEU A 146 -4.88 13.98 13.02
N PRO A 147 -5.70 14.98 12.64
CA PRO A 147 -5.51 16.38 13.05
C PRO A 147 -5.91 16.67 14.50
N GLN A 148 -6.48 15.71 15.22
CA GLN A 148 -7.04 15.91 16.57
C GLN A 148 -6.12 15.46 17.73
N ILE A 149 -4.90 14.96 17.45
CA ILE A 149 -3.89 14.71 18.49
C ILE A 149 -2.57 15.42 18.16
N GLY A 150 -2.14 15.39 16.89
CA GLY A 150 -0.90 16.03 16.43
C GLY A 150 -0.65 17.46 16.93
N PRO A 151 -1.61 18.42 16.84
CA PRO A 151 -1.39 19.82 17.22
C PRO A 151 -1.49 20.09 18.73
N PHE A 152 -1.96 19.13 19.54
CA PHE A 152 -2.07 19.32 20.98
C PHE A 152 -0.76 18.94 21.68
N SER A 153 -0.40 19.68 22.74
CA SER A 153 0.74 19.30 23.57
C SER A 153 0.37 18.15 24.52
N PRO A 154 1.32 17.29 24.92
CA PRO A 154 1.10 16.30 25.95
C PRO A 154 0.51 16.87 27.26
N ASN A 155 0.93 18.08 27.70
CA ASN A 155 0.34 18.74 28.87
C ASN A 155 -1.14 19.11 28.66
N THR A 156 -1.52 19.52 27.44
CA THR A 156 -2.90 19.85 27.10
C THR A 156 -3.79 18.60 27.14
N LEU A 157 -3.28 17.47 26.65
CA LEU A 157 -3.99 16.19 26.66
C LEU A 157 -4.13 15.64 28.08
N ALA A 158 -3.06 15.64 28.88
CA ALA A 158 -3.05 15.19 30.27
C ALA A 158 -4.00 16.00 31.18
N ARG A 159 -4.26 17.28 30.87
CA ARG A 159 -5.11 18.17 31.66
C ARG A 159 -6.51 18.40 31.06
N SER A 160 -6.84 17.72 29.95
CA SER A 160 -8.16 17.86 29.31
C SER A 160 -9.25 17.19 30.16
N PRO A 161 -10.36 17.88 30.50
CA PRO A 161 -11.46 17.29 31.25
C PRO A 161 -12.28 16.37 30.33
N LEU A 162 -12.11 15.05 30.50
CA LEU A 162 -12.82 14.05 29.69
C LEU A 162 -14.35 14.11 29.92
N PRO A 163 -15.17 14.25 28.86
CA PRO A 163 -16.61 14.10 28.96
C PRO A 163 -17.00 12.72 29.53
N PRO A 164 -18.09 12.60 30.30
CA PRO A 164 -18.47 11.34 30.97
C PRO A 164 -18.68 10.16 29.99
N LYS A 165 -19.03 10.44 28.73
CA LYS A 165 -19.15 9.42 27.66
C LYS A 165 -17.80 8.82 27.20
N LEU A 166 -16.66 9.44 27.53
CA LEU A 166 -15.31 9.05 27.11
C LEU A 166 -14.45 8.51 28.26
N ARG A 167 -15.03 8.27 29.44
CA ARG A 167 -14.35 7.61 30.57
C ARG A 167 -13.99 6.17 30.24
N ALA A 168 -12.91 5.66 30.84
CA ALA A 168 -12.38 4.31 30.62
C ALA A 168 -13.42 3.17 30.71
N ALA A 169 -14.43 3.29 31.57
CA ALA A 169 -15.54 2.34 31.66
C ALA A 169 -16.30 2.16 30.33
N ASN A 170 -16.58 3.28 29.65
CA ASN A 170 -17.39 3.36 28.42
C ASN A 170 -16.60 3.09 27.13
N LEU A 171 -15.26 3.01 27.21
CA LEU A 171 -14.39 2.75 26.06
C LEU A 171 -14.22 1.24 25.86
N THR A 172 -15.13 0.61 25.12
CA THR A 172 -14.90 -0.74 24.60
C THR A 172 -13.88 -0.72 23.46
N PRO A 173 -12.97 -1.70 23.38
CA PRO A 173 -12.33 -2.04 22.12
C PRO A 173 -13.37 -2.77 21.24
N ASP A 174 -13.50 -2.35 19.99
CA ASP A 174 -14.17 -3.15 18.97
C ASP A 174 -13.15 -4.17 18.47
N GLU A 175 -13.09 -5.32 19.15
CA GLU A 175 -12.07 -6.34 18.93
C GLU A 175 -12.46 -7.29 17.79
N GLU A 176 -11.99 -6.99 16.59
CA GLU A 176 -11.97 -7.96 15.49
C GLU A 176 -11.09 -9.16 15.88
N GLY A 177 -11.73 -10.30 16.15
CA GLY A 177 -11.07 -11.61 16.14
C GLY A 177 -10.39 -12.09 17.43
N SER A 178 -11.10 -12.13 18.57
CA SER A 178 -10.69 -12.95 19.72
C SER A 178 -11.52 -14.24 19.85
N VAL A 179 -11.00 -15.34 19.30
CA VAL A 179 -11.54 -16.68 19.57
C VAL A 179 -11.17 -17.09 21.00
N GLN A 180 -12.11 -17.02 21.93
CA GLN A 180 -12.03 -17.80 23.15
C GLN A 180 -13.40 -18.29 23.64
N ARG A 181 -13.48 -19.58 23.96
CA ARG A 181 -14.71 -20.22 24.45
C ARG A 181 -14.90 -19.94 25.94
N THR A 182 -16.11 -19.54 26.32
CA THR A 182 -16.57 -19.65 27.71
C THR A 182 -17.93 -20.34 27.75
N LEU A 183 -17.91 -21.67 27.84
CA LEU A 183 -19.02 -22.43 28.39
C LEU A 183 -19.07 -22.14 29.90
N ASP A 184 -20.08 -21.41 30.37
CA ASP A 184 -21.13 -22.02 31.22
C ASP A 184 -22.15 -21.01 31.80
N ASN A 185 -23.43 -21.42 31.73
CA ASN A 185 -24.54 -21.17 32.67
C ASN A 185 -24.76 -19.79 33.32
N ALA A 186 -25.77 -19.06 32.81
CA ALA A 186 -26.93 -18.61 33.61
C ALA A 186 -28.18 -18.39 32.71
N PRO A 187 -29.41 -18.74 33.13
CA PRO A 187 -30.62 -18.63 32.29
C PRO A 187 -31.57 -17.46 32.67
N ARG A 188 -32.50 -17.12 31.75
CA ARG A 188 -33.68 -16.20 31.91
C ARG A 188 -33.34 -14.72 32.16
N ASN A 189 -33.90 -13.72 31.47
CA ASN A 189 -35.04 -13.56 30.55
C ASN A 189 -34.58 -12.69 29.34
N GLY A 190 -35.29 -12.45 28.24
CA GLY A 190 -36.68 -12.66 27.85
C GLY A 190 -37.26 -11.36 27.27
N THR A 191 -37.82 -11.43 26.05
CA THR A 191 -38.25 -10.30 25.18
C THR A 191 -37.16 -9.37 24.62
N GLU A 192 -37.46 -8.77 23.46
CA GLU A 192 -36.70 -7.72 22.72
C GLU A 192 -35.32 -8.08 22.10
N ALA A 193 -35.35 -8.87 21.02
CA ALA A 193 -34.22 -9.02 20.08
C ALA A 193 -34.67 -9.41 18.66
N GLY A 194 -35.55 -8.61 18.04
CA GLY A 194 -36.16 -8.94 16.73
C GLY A 194 -35.54 -8.26 15.51
N TRP A 195 -34.87 -7.11 15.66
CA TRP A 195 -34.53 -6.19 14.55
C TRP A 195 -33.01 -5.91 14.44
N SER A 196 -32.16 -6.88 14.77
CA SER A 196 -30.69 -6.68 14.78
C SER A 196 -29.88 -7.94 14.50
N ALA A 197 -30.51 -9.00 13.98
CA ALA A 197 -29.83 -10.24 13.61
C ALA A 197 -29.40 -10.23 12.13
N GLU A 198 -30.32 -9.91 11.20
CA GLU A 198 -30.02 -9.93 9.76
C GLU A 198 -28.90 -8.94 9.41
N GLY A 199 -29.05 -7.66 9.75
CA GLY A 199 -28.04 -6.62 9.51
C GLY A 199 -26.74 -6.74 10.32
N ARG A 200 -26.54 -7.86 11.04
CA ARG A 200 -25.25 -8.26 11.60
C ARG A 200 -24.60 -9.35 10.74
N ASN A 201 -25.34 -10.41 10.41
CA ASN A 201 -24.89 -11.44 9.48
C ASN A 201 -24.46 -10.83 8.14
N ASP A 202 -25.25 -9.91 7.57
CA ASP A 202 -24.93 -9.26 6.29
C ASP A 202 -23.54 -8.59 6.31
N ARG A 203 -23.17 -7.97 7.44
CA ARG A 203 -21.88 -7.27 7.62
C ARG A 203 -20.73 -8.21 7.89
N ASP A 204 -20.97 -9.27 8.66
CA ASP A 204 -19.98 -10.30 8.95
C ASP A 204 -19.67 -11.07 7.64
N GLU A 205 -20.67 -11.36 6.80
CA GLU A 205 -20.52 -11.94 5.45
C GLU A 205 -19.83 -10.99 4.45
N GLU A 206 -20.16 -9.69 4.45
CA GLU A 206 -19.43 -8.68 3.66
C GLU A 206 -17.95 -8.59 4.06
N SER A 207 -17.64 -8.67 5.37
CA SER A 207 -16.26 -8.63 5.88
C SER A 207 -15.48 -9.92 5.57
N GLU A 208 -16.09 -11.10 5.68
CA GLU A 208 -15.50 -12.35 5.20
C GLU A 208 -15.25 -12.33 3.68
N SER A 209 -16.19 -11.77 2.89
CA SER A 209 -16.03 -11.59 1.45
C SER A 209 -14.88 -10.64 1.12
N TYR A 210 -14.79 -9.49 1.79
CA TYR A 210 -13.74 -8.49 1.60
C TYR A 210 -12.35 -9.01 1.99
N SER A 211 -12.22 -9.61 3.18
CA SER A 211 -10.94 -10.18 3.65
C SER A 211 -10.47 -11.34 2.77
N ARG A 212 -11.40 -12.15 2.24
CA ARG A 212 -11.11 -13.19 1.24
C ARG A 212 -10.66 -12.59 -0.09
N ALA A 213 -11.31 -11.54 -0.59
CA ALA A 213 -10.89 -10.84 -1.81
C ALA A 213 -9.49 -10.22 -1.66
N ALA A 214 -9.22 -9.54 -0.54
CA ALA A 214 -7.89 -8.99 -0.23
C ALA A 214 -6.81 -10.08 -0.16
N THR A 215 -7.12 -11.22 0.47
CA THR A 215 -6.21 -12.38 0.52
C THR A 215 -5.93 -12.95 -0.88
N LEU A 216 -6.95 -12.99 -1.76
CA LEU A 216 -6.78 -13.41 -3.15
C LEU A 216 -5.99 -12.40 -4.01
N LEU A 217 -6.07 -11.10 -3.72
CA LEU A 217 -5.25 -10.08 -4.39
C LEU A 217 -3.77 -10.17 -4.00
N LEU A 218 -3.48 -10.37 -2.71
CA LEU A 218 -2.11 -10.66 -2.24
C LEU A 218 -1.57 -11.94 -2.90
N ALA A 219 -2.40 -12.99 -3.04
CA ALA A 219 -2.03 -14.19 -3.78
C ALA A 219 -1.84 -13.93 -5.29
N ALA A 220 -2.63 -13.06 -5.92
CA ALA A 220 -2.52 -12.70 -7.34
C ALA A 220 -1.25 -11.92 -7.69
N ARG A 221 -0.65 -11.26 -6.70
CA ARG A 221 0.66 -10.60 -6.82
C ARG A 221 1.81 -11.61 -6.93
N GLU A 222 1.77 -12.66 -6.13
CA GLU A 222 2.88 -13.63 -5.98
C GLU A 222 2.73 -14.91 -6.82
N ARG A 223 1.49 -15.30 -7.20
CA ARG A 223 1.22 -16.51 -7.98
C ARG A 223 0.07 -16.36 -8.97
N VAL A 224 0.00 -17.29 -9.92
CA VAL A 224 -1.16 -17.44 -10.79
C VAL A 224 -2.39 -17.87 -9.94
N LEU A 225 -3.51 -17.18 -10.13
CA LEU A 225 -4.81 -17.54 -9.56
C LEU A 225 -5.51 -18.58 -10.45
N SER A 226 -6.18 -19.54 -9.80
CA SER A 226 -7.03 -20.52 -10.47
C SER A 226 -8.35 -19.90 -10.98
N LEU A 227 -9.00 -20.54 -11.96
CA LEU A 227 -10.27 -20.10 -12.56
C LEU A 227 -11.44 -19.96 -11.56
N ALA A 228 -11.33 -20.53 -10.35
CA ALA A 228 -12.29 -20.33 -9.27
C ALA A 228 -12.00 -19.04 -8.47
N GLU A 229 -10.72 -18.77 -8.19
CA GLU A 229 -10.26 -17.57 -7.50
C GLU A 229 -10.43 -16.31 -8.36
N GLN A 230 -10.19 -16.43 -9.67
CA GLN A 230 -10.39 -15.38 -10.68
C GLN A 230 -11.84 -14.86 -10.79
N ARG A 231 -12.82 -15.51 -10.13
CA ARG A 231 -14.23 -15.07 -10.06
C ARG A 231 -14.58 -14.34 -8.77
N LEU A 232 -13.63 -14.23 -7.83
CA LEU A 232 -13.82 -13.67 -6.48
C LEU A 232 -12.96 -12.40 -6.22
N THR A 233 -12.21 -11.94 -7.22
CA THR A 233 -11.39 -10.72 -7.13
C THR A 233 -12.25 -9.47 -7.36
N SER A 234 -12.76 -8.88 -6.29
CA SER A 234 -13.45 -7.58 -6.34
C SER A 234 -12.49 -6.45 -6.72
N PRO A 235 -12.90 -5.50 -7.59
CA PRO A 235 -12.03 -4.43 -8.09
C PRO A 235 -11.73 -3.35 -7.04
N SER A 236 -12.67 -3.10 -6.13
CA SER A 236 -12.67 -2.02 -5.13
C SER A 236 -11.64 -2.13 -4.00
N VAL A 237 -10.66 -3.03 -4.15
CA VAL A 237 -9.60 -3.31 -3.16
C VAL A 237 -8.19 -3.20 -3.80
N ILE A 238 -8.09 -2.95 -5.11
CA ILE A 238 -6.82 -2.96 -5.86
C ILE A 238 -6.18 -1.57 -5.81
N THR A 239 -4.97 -1.47 -5.27
CA THR A 239 -4.15 -0.26 -5.40
C THR A 239 -3.42 -0.24 -6.76
N SER A 240 -3.09 0.95 -7.27
CA SER A 240 -2.26 1.10 -8.48
C SER A 240 -0.87 0.46 -8.32
N LEU A 241 -0.34 0.38 -7.09
CA LEU A 241 0.94 -0.26 -6.80
C LEU A 241 0.92 -1.78 -7.04
N ASP A 242 -0.20 -2.44 -6.72
CA ASP A 242 -0.36 -3.89 -6.89
C ASP A 242 -0.68 -4.27 -8.34
N LEU A 243 -1.38 -3.40 -9.07
CA LEU A 243 -1.86 -3.65 -10.43
C LEU A 243 -0.74 -4.11 -11.38
N SER A 244 0.43 -3.48 -11.36
CA SER A 244 1.57 -3.87 -12.22
C SER A 244 2.01 -5.33 -12.02
N SER A 245 2.12 -5.77 -10.76
CA SER A 245 2.48 -7.15 -10.43
C SER A 245 1.36 -8.13 -10.77
N ILE A 246 0.10 -7.76 -10.54
CA ILE A 246 -1.07 -8.59 -10.90
C ILE A 246 -1.17 -8.76 -12.42
N LEU A 247 -0.89 -7.72 -13.21
CA LEU A 247 -0.89 -7.80 -14.68
C LEU A 247 0.23 -8.69 -15.23
N ALA A 248 1.42 -8.66 -14.62
CA ALA A 248 2.54 -9.53 -15.00
C ALA A 248 2.27 -11.01 -14.67
N THR A 249 1.71 -11.29 -13.49
CA THR A 249 1.49 -12.66 -12.99
C THR A 249 0.17 -13.29 -13.49
N ASN A 250 -0.88 -12.48 -13.69
CA ASN A 250 -2.23 -12.93 -14.01
C ASN A 250 -2.85 -12.15 -15.20
N PRO A 251 -2.24 -12.18 -16.40
CA PRO A 251 -2.68 -11.36 -17.54
C PRO A 251 -4.12 -11.65 -18.02
N ALA A 252 -4.66 -12.83 -17.74
CA ALA A 252 -6.06 -13.16 -18.04
C ALA A 252 -7.07 -12.28 -17.26
N LEU A 253 -6.69 -11.80 -16.06
CA LEU A 253 -7.49 -10.87 -15.26
C LEU A 253 -7.34 -9.41 -15.71
N GLY A 254 -6.32 -9.09 -16.50
CA GLY A 254 -5.94 -7.69 -16.74
C GLY A 254 -7.05 -6.85 -17.36
N HIS A 255 -7.74 -7.39 -18.36
CA HIS A 255 -8.84 -6.66 -19.01
C HIS A 255 -10.04 -6.44 -18.07
N PRO A 256 -10.69 -7.47 -17.48
CA PRO A 256 -11.83 -7.24 -16.59
C PRO A 256 -11.48 -6.39 -15.37
N LEU A 257 -10.27 -6.50 -14.80
CA LEU A 257 -9.84 -5.64 -13.70
C LEU A 257 -9.66 -4.19 -14.14
N VAL A 258 -8.92 -3.93 -15.23
CA VAL A 258 -8.66 -2.56 -15.70
C VAL A 258 -9.95 -1.89 -16.19
N THR A 259 -10.78 -2.58 -16.99
CA THR A 259 -12.11 -2.07 -17.37
C THR A 259 -12.92 -1.73 -16.12
N SER A 260 -12.99 -2.63 -15.14
CA SER A 260 -13.78 -2.38 -13.93
C SER A 260 -13.24 -1.23 -13.08
N LEU A 261 -11.91 -1.06 -12.97
CA LEU A 261 -11.28 0.07 -12.26
C LEU A 261 -11.55 1.40 -12.98
N LEU A 262 -11.40 1.46 -14.30
CA LEU A 262 -11.70 2.65 -15.10
C LEU A 262 -13.19 3.04 -15.09
N THR A 263 -14.10 2.06 -14.94
CA THR A 263 -15.53 2.34 -14.71
C THR A 263 -15.90 2.61 -13.25
N SER A 264 -15.00 2.33 -12.29
CA SER A 264 -15.28 2.57 -10.88
C SER A 264 -15.18 4.06 -10.59
N ASN A 265 -16.22 4.62 -9.97
CA ASN A 265 -16.33 6.06 -9.74
C ASN A 265 -15.50 6.48 -8.50
N SER A 266 -14.18 6.24 -8.57
CA SER A 266 -13.22 6.56 -7.52
C SER A 266 -12.98 8.07 -7.46
N GLU A 267 -12.88 8.61 -6.24
CA GLU A 267 -12.51 10.02 -5.99
C GLU A 267 -11.10 10.36 -6.54
N THR A 268 -10.27 9.34 -6.79
CA THR A 268 -8.93 9.48 -7.39
C THR A 268 -8.91 9.56 -8.92
N GLY A 269 -10.04 9.34 -9.60
CA GLY A 269 -10.10 9.24 -11.06
C GLY A 269 -9.35 8.04 -11.67
N PRO A 270 -9.30 7.98 -13.02
CA PRO A 270 -8.66 6.88 -13.78
C PRO A 270 -7.14 7.01 -13.91
N GLU A 271 -6.60 8.22 -13.78
CA GLU A 271 -5.19 8.59 -13.96
C GLU A 271 -4.18 7.62 -13.32
N PRO A 272 -4.26 7.26 -12.02
CA PRO A 272 -3.26 6.39 -11.38
C PRO A 272 -3.27 4.95 -11.91
N TYR A 273 -4.32 4.51 -12.60
CA TYR A 273 -4.37 3.21 -13.26
C TYR A 273 -3.83 3.29 -14.69
N LEU A 274 -4.10 4.39 -15.41
CA LEU A 274 -3.52 4.65 -16.73
C LEU A 274 -2.00 4.78 -16.67
N ASP A 275 -1.46 5.41 -15.62
CA ASP A 275 -0.01 5.51 -15.39
C ASP A 275 0.67 4.15 -15.21
N VAL A 276 0.00 3.16 -14.61
CA VAL A 276 0.51 1.79 -14.53
C VAL A 276 0.62 1.16 -15.92
N LEU A 277 -0.38 1.39 -16.78
CA LEU A 277 -0.40 0.84 -18.13
C LEU A 277 0.71 1.42 -19.03
N LYS A 278 1.03 2.72 -18.87
CA LYS A 278 2.12 3.40 -19.61
C LYS A 278 3.48 2.69 -19.41
N HIS A 279 3.73 2.15 -18.21
CA HIS A 279 5.01 1.54 -17.83
C HIS A 279 5.06 0.01 -17.97
N LEU A 280 4.08 -0.62 -18.64
CA LEU A 280 4.10 -2.07 -18.85
C LEU A 280 5.22 -2.49 -19.82
N PRO A 281 5.95 -3.60 -19.54
CA PRO A 281 7.02 -4.06 -20.42
C PRO A 281 6.46 -4.56 -21.78
N PRO A 282 7.24 -4.52 -22.88
CA PRO A 282 6.82 -4.91 -24.25
C PRO A 282 6.67 -6.42 -24.44
N THR A 283 5.80 -7.04 -23.65
CA THR A 283 5.47 -8.47 -23.68
C THR A 283 4.17 -8.72 -24.43
N LEU A 284 4.01 -9.91 -25.00
CA LEU A 284 2.77 -10.28 -25.70
C LEU A 284 1.51 -10.06 -24.83
N PRO A 285 1.45 -10.45 -23.54
CA PRO A 285 0.32 -10.14 -22.67
C PRO A 285 0.00 -8.64 -22.51
N SER A 286 1.02 -7.77 -22.45
CA SER A 286 0.82 -6.30 -22.36
C SER A 286 0.14 -5.76 -23.63
N PHE A 287 0.61 -6.20 -24.80
CA PHE A 287 0.04 -5.82 -26.09
C PHE A 287 -1.37 -6.41 -26.30
N ASP A 288 -1.63 -7.62 -25.78
CA ASP A 288 -2.96 -8.25 -25.84
C ASP A 288 -3.97 -7.55 -24.92
N LEU A 289 -3.54 -7.08 -23.74
CA LEU A 289 -4.35 -6.25 -22.84
C LEU A 289 -4.72 -4.91 -23.49
N ILE A 290 -3.72 -4.13 -23.90
CA ILE A 290 -3.92 -2.79 -24.46
C ILE A 290 -4.67 -2.89 -25.81
N GLY A 291 -4.38 -3.90 -26.62
CA GLY A 291 -5.08 -4.18 -27.88
C GLY A 291 -6.55 -4.60 -27.73
N ARG A 292 -7.00 -4.96 -26.53
CA ARG A 292 -8.42 -5.15 -26.18
C ARG A 292 -9.03 -3.87 -25.59
N LEU A 293 -8.32 -3.18 -24.68
CA LEU A 293 -8.78 -1.89 -24.11
C LEU A 293 -9.02 -0.82 -25.20
N LEU A 294 -8.16 -0.75 -26.21
CA LEU A 294 -8.33 0.08 -27.42
C LEU A 294 -9.54 -0.29 -28.30
N ARG A 295 -10.30 -1.32 -27.93
CA ARG A 295 -11.57 -1.74 -28.57
C ARG A 295 -12.73 -1.76 -27.57
N ASP A 296 -12.49 -1.42 -26.30
CA ASP A 296 -13.51 -1.43 -25.26
C ASP A 296 -14.38 -0.16 -25.36
N SER A 297 -15.59 -0.33 -25.88
CA SER A 297 -16.59 0.73 -26.04
C SER A 297 -17.36 1.03 -24.74
N THR A 298 -16.96 0.46 -23.61
CA THR A 298 -17.55 0.78 -22.30
C THR A 298 -17.39 2.27 -22.00
N SER A 299 -18.50 2.92 -21.64
CA SER A 299 -18.53 4.36 -21.38
C SER A 299 -18.03 4.68 -19.97
N VAL A 300 -17.06 5.58 -19.88
CA VAL A 300 -16.59 6.16 -18.62
C VAL A 300 -17.15 7.59 -18.50
N THR A 301 -17.46 8.01 -17.28
CA THR A 301 -17.79 9.40 -16.96
C THR A 301 -16.52 10.14 -16.59
N ASP A 302 -16.13 11.12 -17.40
CA ASP A 302 -15.04 12.02 -17.05
C ASP A 302 -15.48 12.93 -15.88
N ILE A 303 -14.77 12.81 -14.76
CA ILE A 303 -15.04 13.53 -13.52
C ILE A 303 -14.77 15.04 -13.69
N THR A 304 -13.90 15.43 -14.63
CA THR A 304 -13.45 16.81 -14.82
C THR A 304 -14.36 17.62 -15.75
N THR A 305 -14.85 17.04 -16.85
CA THR A 305 -15.77 17.72 -17.78
C THR A 305 -17.25 17.32 -17.62
N GLY A 306 -17.55 16.23 -16.91
CA GLY A 306 -18.87 15.61 -16.90
C GLY A 306 -19.24 14.91 -18.22
N GLY A 307 -18.28 14.78 -19.15
CA GLY A 307 -18.45 14.12 -20.43
C GLY A 307 -18.57 12.60 -20.31
N LYS A 308 -19.09 11.97 -21.36
CA LYS A 308 -19.02 10.52 -21.56
C LYS A 308 -17.94 10.21 -22.59
N THR A 309 -16.84 9.63 -22.14
CA THR A 309 -15.77 9.09 -23.00
C THR A 309 -15.91 7.57 -23.10
N THR A 310 -15.17 6.92 -23.98
CA THR A 310 -15.02 5.46 -23.97
C THR A 310 -13.64 5.08 -23.44
N ILE A 311 -13.48 3.87 -22.91
CA ILE A 311 -12.16 3.33 -22.52
C ILE A 311 -11.21 3.32 -23.73
N ALA A 312 -11.69 2.92 -24.91
CA ALA A 312 -10.90 2.92 -26.14
C ALA A 312 -10.37 4.32 -26.52
N ASP A 313 -11.17 5.36 -26.32
CA ASP A 313 -10.75 6.74 -26.63
C ASP A 313 -9.79 7.28 -25.57
N LEU A 314 -10.09 7.09 -24.28
CA LEU A 314 -9.23 7.49 -23.15
C LEU A 314 -7.83 6.87 -23.25
N VAL A 315 -7.76 5.56 -23.51
CA VAL A 315 -6.51 4.82 -23.69
C VAL A 315 -5.78 5.26 -24.97
N ARG A 316 -6.49 5.61 -26.04
CA ARG A 316 -5.88 6.19 -27.26
C ARG A 316 -5.25 7.56 -26.98
N THR A 317 -5.96 8.48 -26.31
CA THR A 317 -5.53 9.88 -26.16
C THR A 317 -4.48 10.08 -25.06
N GLU A 318 -4.57 9.37 -23.94
CA GLU A 318 -3.74 9.66 -22.75
C GLU A 318 -2.62 8.65 -22.51
N MET A 319 -2.75 7.42 -23.00
CA MET A 319 -1.85 6.31 -22.66
C MET A 319 -1.04 5.79 -23.87
N LEU A 320 -1.64 5.69 -25.06
CA LEU A 320 -1.06 4.94 -26.18
C LEU A 320 0.32 5.45 -26.63
N GLY A 321 0.48 6.76 -26.83
CA GLY A 321 1.78 7.34 -27.21
C GLY A 321 2.87 7.12 -26.15
N TRP A 322 2.55 7.38 -24.88
CA TRP A 322 3.46 7.15 -23.75
C TRP A 322 3.88 5.69 -23.59
N PHE A 323 2.95 4.75 -23.78
CA PHE A 323 3.25 3.32 -23.75
C PHE A 323 4.16 2.88 -24.91
N ILE A 324 3.98 3.43 -26.11
CA ILE A 324 4.87 3.16 -27.25
C ILE A 324 6.28 3.71 -26.98
N HIS A 325 6.39 4.92 -26.41
CA HIS A 325 7.66 5.52 -26.00
C HIS A 325 8.38 4.67 -24.94
N GLU A 326 7.71 4.28 -23.84
CA GLU A 326 8.31 3.43 -22.82
C GLU A 326 8.67 2.03 -23.35
N CYS A 327 7.89 1.45 -24.28
CA CYS A 327 8.27 0.22 -24.97
C CYS A 327 9.60 0.38 -25.75
N ILE A 328 9.80 1.50 -26.43
CA ILE A 328 11.04 1.80 -27.16
C ILE A 328 12.19 2.03 -26.19
N MET A 329 12.00 2.83 -25.14
CA MET A 329 13.00 3.07 -24.10
C MET A 329 13.36 1.79 -23.32
N TRP A 330 12.42 0.86 -23.13
CA TRP A 330 12.69 -0.46 -22.53
C TRP A 330 13.53 -1.33 -23.46
N LEU A 331 13.25 -1.31 -24.77
CA LEU A 331 14.03 -2.09 -25.75
C LEU A 331 15.44 -1.53 -25.94
N ASP A 332 15.63 -0.21 -25.84
CA ASP A 332 16.98 0.39 -25.85
C ASP A 332 17.80 0.01 -24.62
N ARG A 333 17.18 -0.01 -23.43
CA ARG A 333 17.78 -0.58 -22.21
C ARG A 333 18.12 -2.07 -22.41
N ALA A 334 17.20 -2.85 -22.99
CA ALA A 334 17.39 -4.29 -23.20
C ALA A 334 18.51 -4.63 -24.20
N GLU A 335 18.67 -3.85 -25.28
CA GLU A 335 19.79 -3.99 -26.23
C GLU A 335 21.14 -3.68 -25.57
N GLN A 336 21.19 -2.67 -24.70
CA GLN A 336 22.43 -2.28 -24.04
C GLN A 336 22.88 -3.32 -23.00
N ASP A 337 21.97 -3.87 -22.20
CA ASP A 337 22.24 -5.00 -21.29
C ASP A 337 22.77 -6.25 -22.02
N GLU A 338 22.21 -6.55 -23.21
CA GLU A 338 22.66 -7.66 -24.06
C GLU A 338 24.06 -7.40 -24.61
N ARG A 339 24.33 -6.18 -25.07
CA ARG A 339 25.63 -5.71 -25.58
C ARG A 339 26.73 -5.68 -24.51
N GLU A 340 26.37 -5.39 -23.26
CA GLU A 340 27.27 -5.44 -22.10
C GLU A 340 27.50 -6.88 -21.58
N GLY A 341 26.70 -7.85 -22.03
CA GLY A 341 26.76 -9.24 -21.57
C GLY A 341 26.14 -9.46 -20.19
N ASN A 342 25.40 -8.48 -19.67
CA ASN A 342 24.71 -8.57 -18.38
C ASN A 342 23.61 -9.65 -18.40
N ILE A 343 22.94 -9.83 -19.54
CA ILE A 343 21.80 -10.74 -19.74
C ILE A 343 21.89 -11.40 -21.12
N SER A 344 21.74 -12.74 -21.19
CA SER A 344 21.86 -13.55 -22.40
C SER A 344 20.52 -14.21 -22.81
N ASP A 345 19.47 -13.41 -23.03
CA ASP A 345 18.13 -13.87 -23.45
C ASP A 345 17.61 -12.99 -24.60
N ASP A 346 16.93 -13.60 -25.58
CA ASP A 346 16.38 -12.93 -26.77
C ASP A 346 15.22 -11.96 -26.47
N ARG A 347 15.03 -11.52 -25.21
CA ARG A 347 13.98 -10.59 -24.76
C ARG A 347 13.91 -9.32 -25.61
N PHE A 348 15.06 -8.82 -26.07
CA PHE A 348 15.14 -7.68 -26.98
C PHE A 348 14.56 -8.04 -28.36
N ALA A 349 15.07 -9.08 -29.02
CA ALA A 349 14.58 -9.53 -30.32
C ALA A 349 13.08 -9.88 -30.31
N LYS A 350 12.62 -10.64 -29.30
CA LYS A 350 11.20 -10.98 -29.08
C LYS A 350 10.35 -9.73 -28.85
N GLY A 351 10.85 -8.76 -28.08
CA GLY A 351 10.18 -7.49 -27.82
C GLY A 351 10.05 -6.60 -29.06
N VAL A 352 11.09 -6.50 -29.90
CA VAL A 352 11.03 -5.82 -31.20
C VAL A 352 9.96 -6.46 -32.10
N GLN A 353 9.95 -7.78 -32.23
CA GLN A 353 8.94 -8.51 -33.02
C GLN A 353 7.52 -8.22 -32.52
N ASN A 354 7.30 -8.30 -31.20
CA ASN A 354 5.99 -8.05 -30.60
C ASN A 354 5.53 -6.60 -30.81
N LEU A 355 6.40 -5.61 -30.58
CA LEU A 355 6.09 -4.19 -30.76
C LEU A 355 5.75 -3.85 -32.22
N CYS A 356 6.53 -4.35 -33.19
CA CYS A 356 6.26 -4.13 -34.61
C CYS A 356 4.95 -4.82 -35.05
N ARG A 357 4.63 -6.02 -34.53
CA ARG A 357 3.35 -6.72 -34.80
C ARG A 357 2.16 -6.01 -34.15
N PHE A 358 2.33 -5.46 -32.95
CA PHE A 358 1.32 -4.66 -32.26
C PHE A 358 1.02 -3.36 -33.02
N TYR A 359 2.05 -2.57 -33.35
CA TYR A 359 1.88 -1.31 -34.07
C TYR A 359 1.33 -1.54 -35.50
N SER A 360 1.76 -2.61 -36.19
CA SER A 360 1.14 -3.04 -37.46
C SER A 360 -0.34 -3.38 -37.32
N SER A 361 -0.80 -3.79 -36.13
CA SER A 361 -2.21 -4.03 -35.83
C SER A 361 -2.97 -2.73 -35.52
N LEU A 362 -2.33 -1.71 -34.93
CA LEU A 362 -2.92 -0.38 -34.74
C LEU A 362 -3.24 0.31 -36.07
N ILE A 363 -2.31 0.24 -37.04
CA ILE A 363 -2.52 0.74 -38.42
C ILE A 363 -3.70 0.02 -39.08
N LYS A 364 -3.76 -1.32 -39.00
CA LYS A 364 -4.85 -2.13 -39.59
C LYS A 364 -6.23 -1.89 -38.96
N LEU A 365 -6.27 -1.34 -37.76
CA LEU A 365 -7.50 -0.97 -37.05
C LEU A 365 -7.83 0.53 -37.21
N SER A 366 -7.06 1.28 -38.00
CA SER A 366 -7.14 2.74 -38.14
C SER A 366 -7.10 3.48 -36.79
N ILE A 367 -6.36 2.94 -35.82
CA ILE A 367 -6.12 3.58 -34.51
C ILE A 367 -4.99 4.61 -34.63
N VAL A 368 -4.05 4.37 -35.56
CA VAL A 368 -2.87 5.19 -35.85
C VAL A 368 -2.78 5.39 -37.36
N ASP A 369 -2.59 6.63 -37.80
CA ASP A 369 -2.42 6.98 -39.22
C ASP A 369 -0.92 6.91 -39.61
N PRO A 370 -0.50 6.05 -40.56
CA PRO A 370 0.88 5.99 -41.02
C PRO A 370 1.33 7.25 -41.79
N ALA A 371 0.40 8.09 -42.27
CA ALA A 371 0.70 9.38 -42.90
C ALA A 371 0.92 10.52 -41.88
N SER A 372 0.45 10.35 -40.64
CA SER A 372 0.64 11.34 -39.57
C SER A 372 2.09 11.28 -39.06
N ASP A 373 2.87 12.34 -39.30
CA ASP A 373 4.21 12.47 -38.73
C ASP A 373 4.20 12.47 -37.19
N ALA A 374 3.15 13.02 -36.57
CA ALA A 374 3.03 13.08 -35.11
C ALA A 374 2.92 11.70 -34.47
N ASP A 375 2.16 10.79 -35.08
CA ASP A 375 1.94 9.43 -34.55
C ASP A 375 3.01 8.43 -35.04
N SER A 376 3.63 8.69 -36.19
CA SER A 376 4.53 7.73 -36.88
C SER A 376 6.02 7.99 -36.74
N ALA A 377 6.48 9.20 -36.43
CA ALA A 377 7.91 9.55 -36.49
C ALA A 377 8.79 8.68 -35.60
N GLU A 378 8.37 8.43 -34.34
CA GLU A 378 9.16 7.64 -33.40
C GLU A 378 9.27 6.17 -33.86
N MET A 379 8.14 5.55 -34.26
CA MET A 379 8.12 4.18 -34.74
C MET A 379 8.87 4.03 -36.07
N ALA A 380 8.84 5.03 -36.96
CA ALA A 380 9.61 5.04 -38.19
C ALA A 380 11.14 5.08 -37.91
N HIS A 381 11.58 5.87 -36.94
CA HIS A 381 12.98 5.89 -36.51
C HIS A 381 13.40 4.55 -35.85
N PHE A 382 12.58 4.03 -34.94
CA PHE A 382 12.84 2.75 -34.25
C PHE A 382 12.92 1.58 -35.23
N THR A 383 11.99 1.49 -36.18
CA THR A 383 11.97 0.41 -37.19
C THR A 383 13.10 0.51 -38.20
N LEU A 384 13.55 1.72 -38.56
CA LEU A 384 14.74 1.92 -39.39
C LEU A 384 16.01 1.43 -38.67
N ARG A 385 16.21 1.83 -37.41
CA ARG A 385 17.35 1.36 -36.58
C ARG A 385 17.34 -0.16 -36.39
N ASN A 386 16.16 -0.77 -36.28
CA ASN A 386 15.98 -2.21 -36.08
C ASN A 386 15.68 -3.02 -37.35
N SER A 387 15.93 -2.45 -38.54
CA SER A 387 15.66 -3.05 -39.87
C SER A 387 16.34 -4.41 -40.16
N ARG A 388 17.25 -4.87 -39.29
CA ARG A 388 17.75 -6.26 -39.25
C ARG A 388 16.66 -7.31 -38.96
N PHE A 389 15.56 -6.93 -38.32
CA PHE A 389 14.41 -7.80 -38.04
C PHE A 389 13.34 -7.66 -39.14
N GLU A 390 12.71 -8.77 -39.54
CA GLU A 390 11.76 -8.81 -40.65
C GLU A 390 10.50 -7.96 -40.38
N GLU A 391 9.95 -8.02 -39.17
CA GLU A 391 8.81 -7.21 -38.73
C GLU A 391 9.13 -5.72 -38.67
N ALA A 392 10.36 -5.34 -38.34
CA ALA A 392 10.79 -3.95 -38.35
C ALA A 392 10.96 -3.43 -39.78
N ASN A 393 11.60 -4.20 -40.66
CA ASN A 393 11.79 -3.87 -42.08
C ASN A 393 10.44 -3.75 -42.82
N SER A 394 9.51 -4.67 -42.55
CA SER A 394 8.16 -4.62 -43.15
C SER A 394 7.31 -3.48 -42.62
N LEU A 395 7.33 -3.19 -41.30
CA LEU A 395 6.64 -2.02 -40.75
C LEU A 395 7.27 -0.71 -41.25
N TYR A 396 8.60 -0.60 -41.33
CA TYR A 396 9.28 0.57 -41.88
C TYR A 396 8.82 0.88 -43.32
N ARG A 397 8.65 -0.15 -44.16
CA ARG A 397 8.11 0.05 -45.53
C ARG A 397 6.68 0.59 -45.52
N ILE A 398 5.81 0.09 -44.63
CA ILE A 398 4.44 0.60 -44.51
C ILE A 398 4.45 2.07 -44.09
N LEU A 399 5.28 2.44 -43.10
CA LEU A 399 5.41 3.82 -42.64
C LEU A 399 6.07 4.74 -43.67
N ALA A 400 7.08 4.28 -44.40
CA ALA A 400 7.71 5.04 -45.47
C ALA A 400 6.77 5.24 -46.67
N MET A 401 5.98 4.22 -47.03
CA MET A 401 4.97 4.31 -48.10
C MET A 401 3.71 5.08 -47.69
N GLY A 402 3.49 5.33 -46.39
CA GLY A 402 2.42 6.21 -45.91
C GLY A 402 2.69 7.71 -46.08
N LYS A 403 3.94 8.09 -46.41
CA LYS A 403 4.39 9.49 -46.54
C LYS A 403 4.54 9.96 -47.99
N PHE A 404 4.02 9.20 -48.96
CA PHE A 404 4.06 9.46 -50.40
C PHE A 404 2.72 9.12 -51.07
#